data_AF-A0A9D1E1A9-F1
#
_entry.id   AF-A0A9D1E1A9-F1
#
_cell.length_a   1.000
_cell.length_b   1.000
_cell.length_c   1.000
_cell.angle_alpha   90.00
_cell.angle_beta   90.00
_cell.angle_gamma   90.00
#
_symmetry.space_group_name_H-M   'P 1'
#
loop_
_entity.id
_entity.type
_entity.pdbx_description
1 polymer ?
#
loop_
_entity_poly.entity_id
_entity_poly.type
_entity_poly.pdbx_seq_one_letter_code
_entity_poly.pdbx_strand_id
1 'polypeptide(L)'
;MIDFGYGISPSSAINLDKFDRTRFEELAREEPDVLKCMACGSCAASCPTAGHSDMNLRRMILLLGRGREDEALRMVSHCMLCGKCLIVCPRGINTRHLILSVTKIYQKK
;
A
#
# COMPACT_ATOMS: atom_id res chain seq x y z
N MET A 1 38.76 12.85 -4.59
CA MET A 1 37.97 11.81 -3.90
C MET A 1 36.89 11.36 -4.87
N ILE A 2 36.65 10.06 -5.02
CA ILE A 2 35.57 9.56 -5.90
C ILE A 2 34.27 9.62 -5.10
N ASP A 3 33.24 10.26 -5.66
CA ASP A 3 31.88 10.12 -5.16
C ASP A 3 31.29 8.82 -5.72
N PHE A 4 30.81 7.96 -4.81
CA PHE A 4 30.19 6.68 -5.13
C PHE A 4 28.65 6.74 -5.14
N GLY A 5 28.06 7.93 -4.92
CA GLY A 5 26.60 8.14 -4.95
C GLY A 5 25.84 7.67 -3.70
N TYR A 6 26.56 7.28 -2.64
CA TYR A 6 25.94 6.80 -1.39
C TYR A 6 25.63 7.96 -0.43
N GLY A 7 24.39 8.46 -0.49
CA GLY A 7 23.84 9.39 0.51
C GLY A 7 23.19 8.68 1.69
N ILE A 8 23.10 9.36 2.84
CA ILE A 8 22.31 8.88 3.99
C ILE A 8 20.83 8.96 3.60
N SER A 9 20.16 7.81 3.49
CA SER A 9 18.71 7.77 3.27
C SER A 9 17.96 8.39 4.46
N PRO A 10 16.92 9.22 4.23
CA PRO A 10 16.14 9.79 5.32
C PRO A 10 15.54 8.69 6.19
N SER A 11 15.66 8.83 7.51
CA SER A 11 15.19 7.82 8.46
C SER A 11 13.68 7.60 8.31
N SER A 12 13.27 6.34 8.12
CA SER A 12 11.84 5.97 8.04
C SER A 12 11.14 5.91 9.41
N ALA A 13 11.59 6.77 10.34
CA ALA A 13 11.02 6.91 11.67
C ALA A 13 9.56 7.39 11.60
N ILE A 14 8.74 6.86 12.50
CA ILE A 14 7.34 7.26 12.69
C ILE A 14 7.28 8.00 14.01
N ASN A 15 6.68 9.19 14.05
CA ASN A 15 6.38 9.85 15.31
C ASN A 15 5.14 9.18 15.92
N LEU A 16 5.33 8.44 17.02
CA LEU A 16 4.27 7.65 17.66
C LEU A 16 3.15 8.54 18.23
N ASP A 17 3.47 9.75 18.69
CA ASP A 17 2.50 10.69 19.26
C ASP A 17 1.44 11.19 18.25
N LYS A 18 1.76 11.10 16.95
CA LYS A 18 0.91 11.49 15.82
C LYS A 18 0.48 10.30 14.95
N PHE A 19 0.75 9.07 15.39
CA PHE A 19 0.46 7.85 14.64
C PHE A 19 -0.95 7.33 14.97
N ASP A 20 -1.93 7.74 14.17
CA ASP A 20 -3.26 7.11 14.20
C ASP A 20 -3.25 5.79 13.39
N ARG A 21 -4.02 4.83 13.88
CA ARG A 21 -4.22 3.49 13.30
C ARG A 21 -5.69 3.05 13.25
N THR A 22 -6.62 3.86 13.78
CA THR A 22 -8.05 3.53 13.92
C THR A 22 -8.69 3.12 12.60
N ARG A 23 -8.46 3.89 11.53
CA ARG A 23 -8.93 3.61 10.16
C ARG A 23 -8.33 2.34 9.55
N PHE A 24 -7.08 2.03 9.85
CA PHE A 24 -6.45 0.77 9.42
C PHE A 24 -7.04 -0.43 10.16
N GLU A 25 -7.45 -0.25 11.42
CA GLU A 25 -8.13 -1.28 12.23
C GLU A 25 -9.62 -1.42 11.91
N GLU A 26 -10.27 -0.38 11.34
CA GLU A 26 -11.56 -0.48 10.66
C GLU A 26 -11.43 -1.27 9.35
N LEU A 27 -10.45 -0.92 8.50
CA LEU A 27 -10.13 -1.64 7.26
C LEU A 27 -9.82 -3.12 7.53
N ALA A 28 -9.04 -3.44 8.56
CA ALA A 28 -8.74 -4.82 8.94
C ALA A 28 -9.94 -5.59 9.53
N ARG A 29 -11.02 -4.90 9.88
CA ARG A 29 -12.28 -5.48 10.39
C ARG A 29 -13.28 -5.76 9.26
N GLU A 30 -13.29 -4.95 8.20
CA GLU A 30 -14.00 -5.29 6.94
C GLU A 30 -13.19 -6.33 6.12
N GLU A 31 -11.89 -6.11 5.93
CA GLU A 31 -10.99 -6.94 5.11
C GLU A 31 -9.86 -7.55 5.96
N PRO A 32 -10.09 -8.64 6.73
CA PRO A 32 -9.02 -9.31 7.50
C PRO A 32 -7.87 -9.83 6.63
N ASP A 33 -8.10 -9.96 5.33
CA ASP A 33 -7.12 -10.25 4.29
C ASP A 33 -5.95 -9.25 4.23
N VAL A 34 -6.14 -7.99 4.65
CA VAL A 34 -5.04 -6.99 4.68
C VAL A 34 -3.91 -7.42 5.63
N LEU A 35 -4.25 -8.07 6.74
CA LEU A 35 -3.30 -8.54 7.76
C LEU A 35 -2.48 -9.75 7.29
N LYS A 36 -2.92 -10.45 6.23
CA LYS A 36 -2.17 -11.58 5.64
C LYS A 36 -1.00 -11.11 4.76
N CYS A 37 -0.86 -9.81 4.51
CA CYS A 37 0.09 -9.27 3.55
C CYS A 37 1.54 -9.25 4.07
N MET A 38 2.33 -10.25 3.66
CA MET A 38 3.76 -10.38 3.96
C MET A 38 4.69 -9.43 3.15
N ALA A 39 4.16 -8.37 2.55
CA ALA A 39 4.91 -7.36 1.77
C ALA A 39 5.89 -7.89 0.69
N CYS A 40 5.64 -9.07 0.10
CA CYS A 40 6.54 -9.71 -0.87
C CYS A 40 6.80 -8.92 -2.17
N GLY A 41 5.84 -8.11 -2.62
CA GLY A 41 6.00 -7.24 -3.80
C GLY A 41 5.53 -7.81 -5.15
N SER A 42 5.15 -9.09 -5.25
CA SER A 42 4.69 -9.72 -6.50
C SER A 42 3.58 -8.93 -7.19
N CYS A 43 2.63 -8.39 -6.41
CA CYS A 43 1.55 -7.56 -6.91
C CYS A 43 2.00 -6.24 -7.54
N ALA A 44 3.09 -5.63 -7.06
CA ALA A 44 3.66 -4.42 -7.64
C ALA A 44 4.39 -4.72 -8.96
N ALA A 45 5.18 -5.81 -9.00
CA ALA A 45 5.84 -6.28 -10.22
C ALA A 45 4.84 -6.66 -11.33
N SER A 46 3.65 -7.17 -10.96
CA SER A 46 2.58 -7.51 -11.92
C SER A 46 1.76 -6.32 -12.44
N CYS A 47 1.96 -5.12 -11.87
CA CYS A 47 1.08 -3.98 -12.12
C CYS A 47 1.48 -3.24 -13.40
N PRO A 48 0.60 -3.15 -14.43
CA PRO A 48 0.95 -2.50 -15.69
C PRO A 48 1.20 -1.00 -15.53
N THR A 49 0.54 -0.35 -14.56
CA THR A 49 0.70 1.09 -14.31
C THR A 49 1.99 1.43 -13.55
N ALA A 50 2.66 0.47 -12.90
CA ALA A 50 3.81 0.76 -12.03
C ALA A 50 5.07 1.26 -12.78
N GLY A 51 5.13 1.10 -14.11
CA GLY A 51 6.15 1.74 -14.96
C GLY A 51 5.80 3.16 -15.42
N HIS A 52 4.59 3.64 -15.12
CA HIS A 52 4.02 4.90 -15.64
C HIS A 52 3.41 5.80 -14.54
N SER A 53 3.31 5.32 -13.29
CA SER A 53 2.84 6.07 -12.13
C SER A 53 3.40 5.48 -10.82
N ASP A 54 3.24 6.17 -9.68
CA ASP A 54 3.64 5.66 -8.36
C ASP A 54 2.70 4.55 -7.81
N MET A 55 2.02 3.81 -8.68
CA MET A 55 1.10 2.74 -8.28
C MET A 55 1.87 1.51 -7.77
N ASN A 56 2.06 1.44 -6.45
CA ASN A 56 2.74 0.33 -5.80
C ASN A 56 1.91 -0.25 -4.65
N LEU A 57 1.12 -1.29 -4.93
CA LEU A 57 0.20 -1.91 -3.96
C LEU A 57 0.91 -2.40 -2.67
N ARG A 58 2.16 -2.86 -2.76
CA ARG A 58 2.97 -3.22 -1.57
C ARG A 58 3.23 -1.99 -0.70
N ARG A 59 3.69 -0.89 -1.33
CA ARG A 59 3.99 0.38 -0.64
C ARG A 59 2.72 0.99 -0.05
N MET A 60 1.61 0.95 -0.77
CA MET A 60 0.27 1.35 -0.32
C MET A 60 -0.14 0.65 0.98
N ILE A 61 -0.13 -0.69 1.02
CA ILE A 61 -0.51 -1.46 2.22
C ILE A 61 0.44 -1.14 3.41
N LEU A 62 1.74 -1.01 3.15
CA LEU A 62 2.72 -0.61 4.17
C LEU A 62 2.52 0.83 4.68
N LEU A 63 2.00 1.74 3.85
CA LEU A 63 1.73 3.13 4.25
C LEU A 63 0.44 3.25 5.07
N LEU A 64 -0.61 2.52 4.71
CA LEU A 64 -1.86 2.43 5.48
C LEU A 64 -1.58 1.86 6.89
N GLY A 65 -0.82 0.77 6.99
CA GLY A 65 -0.40 0.20 8.28
C GLY A 65 0.55 1.08 9.11
N ARG A 66 1.02 2.20 8.54
CA ARG A 66 1.86 3.23 9.18
C ARG A 66 1.13 4.58 9.36
N GLY A 67 -0.18 4.64 9.14
CA GLY A 67 -0.98 5.87 9.32
C GLY A 67 -0.65 6.98 8.30
N ARG A 68 0.07 6.67 7.21
CA ARG A 68 0.46 7.64 6.17
C ARG A 68 -0.54 7.57 5.02
N GLU A 69 -1.78 7.95 5.34
CA GLU A 69 -2.97 7.71 4.53
C GLU A 69 -2.91 8.46 3.19
N ASP A 70 -2.52 9.74 3.20
CA ASP A 70 -2.39 10.57 1.98
C ASP A 70 -1.41 9.98 0.97
N GLU A 71 -0.32 9.38 1.45
CA GLU A 71 0.70 8.74 0.61
C GLU A 71 0.18 7.45 -0.03
N ALA A 72 -0.74 6.74 0.64
CA ALA A 72 -1.37 5.54 0.10
C ALA A 72 -2.51 5.87 -0.89
N LEU A 73 -3.35 6.87 -0.58
CA LEU A 73 -4.50 7.24 -1.41
C LEU A 73 -4.09 7.80 -2.78
N ARG A 74 -2.94 8.49 -2.87
CA ARG A 74 -2.35 8.89 -4.16
C ARG A 74 -1.84 7.72 -5.00
N MET A 75 -1.60 6.54 -4.42
CA MET A 75 -1.33 5.32 -5.19
C MET A 75 -2.62 4.65 -5.64
N VAL A 76 -3.62 4.59 -4.74
CA VAL A 76 -4.95 4.01 -5.00
C VAL A 76 -5.62 4.64 -6.23
N SER A 77 -5.54 5.97 -6.39
CA SER A 77 -6.15 6.68 -7.54
C SER A 77 -5.59 6.29 -8.91
N HIS A 78 -4.38 5.71 -8.97
CA HIS A 78 -3.77 5.19 -10.19
C HIS A 78 -4.14 3.71 -10.48
N CYS A 79 -4.99 3.08 -9.68
CA CYS A 79 -5.37 1.68 -9.87
C CYS A 79 -6.49 1.53 -10.92
N MET A 80 -6.14 0.94 -12.08
CA MET A 80 -7.10 0.59 -13.14
C MET A 80 -7.95 -0.68 -12.84
N LEU A 81 -7.98 -1.16 -11.59
CA LEU A 81 -8.75 -2.33 -11.11
C LEU A 81 -8.60 -3.64 -11.94
N CYS A 82 -7.52 -3.77 -12.72
CA CYS A 82 -7.30 -4.87 -13.70
C CYS A 82 -7.16 -6.29 -13.10
N GLY A 83 -7.15 -6.45 -11.78
CA GLY A 83 -7.18 -7.75 -11.10
C GLY A 83 -5.90 -8.59 -11.13
N LYS A 84 -4.91 -8.29 -11.99
CA LYS A 84 -3.66 -9.08 -12.12
C LYS A 84 -2.94 -9.38 -10.80
N CYS A 85 -3.00 -8.44 -9.84
CA CYS A 85 -2.44 -8.55 -8.50
C CYS A 85 -3.00 -9.72 -7.66
N LEU A 86 -4.21 -10.19 -7.96
CA LEU A 86 -4.86 -11.35 -7.31
C LEU A 86 -4.13 -12.64 -7.66
N ILE A 87 -3.91 -12.84 -8.96
CA ILE A 87 -3.37 -14.09 -9.55
C ILE A 87 -1.95 -14.36 -9.06
N VAL A 88 -1.15 -13.31 -8.85
CA VAL A 88 0.25 -13.39 -8.41
C VAL A 88 0.42 -13.38 -6.88
N CYS A 89 -0.66 -13.42 -6.09
CA CYS A 89 -0.55 -13.31 -4.64
C CYS A 89 -0.29 -14.68 -3.97
N PRO A 90 0.91 -14.94 -3.41
CA PRO A 90 1.23 -16.22 -2.76
C PRO A 90 0.47 -16.45 -1.44
N ARG A 91 -0.30 -15.45 -0.98
CA ARG A 91 -1.14 -15.51 0.22
C ARG A 91 -2.64 -15.63 -0.09
N GLY A 92 -3.04 -15.67 -1.37
CA GLY A 92 -4.44 -15.75 -1.79
C GLY A 92 -5.29 -14.52 -1.44
N ILE A 93 -4.67 -13.38 -1.13
CA ILE A 93 -5.35 -12.15 -0.69
C ILE A 93 -6.21 -11.62 -1.83
N ASN A 94 -7.47 -11.25 -1.57
CA ASN A 94 -8.31 -10.60 -2.56
C ASN A 94 -7.92 -9.13 -2.80
N THR A 95 -6.76 -8.91 -3.42
CA THR A 95 -6.16 -7.60 -3.63
C THR A 95 -7.01 -6.65 -4.48
N ARG A 96 -7.95 -7.16 -5.30
CA ARG A 96 -8.88 -6.31 -6.06
C ARG A 96 -9.98 -5.77 -5.15
N HIS A 97 -10.53 -6.63 -4.27
CA HIS A 97 -11.56 -6.23 -3.31
C HIS A 97 -10.98 -5.29 -2.24
N LEU A 98 -9.80 -5.60 -1.71
CA LEU A 98 -9.07 -4.78 -0.74
C LEU A 98 -8.90 -3.32 -1.20
N ILE A 99 -8.59 -3.08 -2.48
CA ILE A 99 -8.45 -1.71 -3.03
C ILE A 99 -9.81 -0.98 -3.04
N LEU A 100 -10.91 -1.69 -3.33
CA LEU A 100 -12.26 -1.13 -3.28
C LEU A 100 -12.68 -0.79 -1.84
N SER A 101 -12.43 -1.69 -0.87
CA SER A 101 -12.70 -1.44 0.54
C SER A 101 -11.86 -0.27 1.09
N VAL A 102 -10.60 -0.12 0.65
CA VAL A 102 -9.79 1.08 0.92
C VAL A 102 -10.45 2.34 0.34
N THR A 103 -10.89 2.36 -0.94
CA THR A 103 -11.59 3.55 -1.46
C THR A 103 -12.87 3.85 -0.69
N LYS A 104 -13.67 2.84 -0.36
CA LYS A 104 -14.95 2.95 0.38
C LYS A 104 -14.78 3.54 1.79
N ILE A 105 -13.77 3.11 2.55
CA ILE A 105 -13.53 3.61 3.91
C ILE A 105 -12.93 5.01 3.86
N TYR A 106 -11.91 5.22 3.03
CA TYR A 106 -11.10 6.45 3.07
C TYR A 106 -11.67 7.62 2.23
N GLN A 107 -12.66 7.38 1.36
CA GLN A 107 -13.38 8.45 0.65
C GLN A 107 -14.66 8.91 1.38
N LYS A 108 -15.07 8.24 2.47
CA LYS A 108 -16.06 8.80 3.39
C LYS A 108 -15.45 9.99 4.13
N LYS A 109 -15.97 11.18 3.83
CA LYS A 109 -15.87 12.37 4.68
C LYS A 109 -17.18 12.56 5.42
#